data_AF-A0A956WUP6-F1
#
_entry.id   AF-A0A956WUP6-F1
#
_cell.length_a   1.000
_cell.length_b   1.000
_cell.length_c   1.000
_cell.angle_alpha   90.00
_cell.angle_beta   90.00
_cell.angle_gamma   90.00
#
_symmetry.space_group_name_H-M   'P 1'
#
loop_
_entity.id
_entity.type
_entity.pdbx_description
1 polymer ?
#
loop_
_entity_poly.entity_id
_entity_poly.type
_entity_poly.pdbx_seq_one_letter_code
_entity_poly.pdbx_strand_id
1 'polypeptide(L)' 'MNVTGTPQCLPKAIDLIAREVDPLRIILFGSWARGDARPDSDLDLLVVLPELEDKRAATINLK' A
#
# COMPACT_ATOMS: atom_id res chain seq x y z
N MET A 1 -15.80 19.48 -3.12
CA MET A 1 -14.69 18.81 -3.81
C MET A 1 -14.67 17.38 -3.33
N ASN A 2 -15.21 16.47 -4.15
CA ASN A 2 -15.40 15.07 -3.77
C ASN A 2 -14.05 14.37 -3.93
N VAL A 3 -13.49 13.83 -2.85
CA VAL A 3 -12.34 12.90 -2.91
C VAL A 3 -12.81 11.58 -3.53
N THR A 4 -13.01 11.56 -4.86
CA THR A 4 -13.35 10.37 -5.66
C THR A 4 -12.11 9.58 -6.09
N GLY A 5 -10.96 9.80 -5.45
CA GLY A 5 -9.65 9.37 -5.94
C GLY A 5 -8.92 8.35 -5.07
N THR A 6 -9.61 7.65 -4.16
CA THR A 6 -8.98 6.58 -3.36
C THR A 6 -9.71 5.25 -3.55
N PRO A 7 -8.98 4.16 -3.84
CA PRO A 7 -9.60 2.86 -4.06
C PRO A 7 -10.23 2.35 -2.76
N GLN A 8 -11.38 1.69 -2.87
CA GLN A 8 -12.12 1.17 -1.73
C GLN A 8 -11.32 0.17 -0.90
N CYS A 9 -10.35 -0.51 -1.51
CA CYS A 9 -9.47 -1.47 -0.85
C CYS A 9 -8.30 -0.83 -0.08
N LEU A 10 -8.03 0.47 -0.26
CA LEU A 10 -6.86 1.14 0.33
C LEU A 10 -6.78 1.02 1.86
N PRO A 11 -7.85 1.27 2.64
CA PRO A 11 -7.79 1.12 4.09
C PRO A 11 -7.45 -0.31 4.51
N LYS A 12 -8.07 -1.31 3.87
CA LYS A 12 -7.82 -2.73 4.16
C LYS A 12 -6.38 -3.13 3.84
N ALA A 13 -5.83 -2.64 2.73
CA ALA A 13 -4.44 -2.90 2.37
C ALA A 13 -3.46 -2.29 3.37
N ILE A 14 -3.70 -1.04 3.79
CA ILE A 14 -2.89 -0.36 4.81
C ILE A 14 -2.95 -1.12 6.14
N ASP A 15 -4.15 -1.50 6.61
CA ASP A 15 -4.32 -2.23 7.86
C ASP A 15 -3.59 -3.58 7.86
N LEU A 16 -3.65 -4.30 6.74
CA LEU A 16 -2.97 -5.59 6.61
C LEU A 16 -1.45 -5.42 6.63
N ILE A 17 -0.90 -4.48 5.86
CA ILE A 17 0.54 -4.20 5.85
C ILE A 17 1.01 -3.75 7.24
N ALA A 18 0.28 -2.84 7.89
CA ALA A 18 0.65 -2.33 9.21
C ALA A 18 0.71 -3.44 10.27
N ARG A 19 -0.21 -4.41 10.21
CA ARG A 19 -0.29 -5.52 11.17
C ARG A 19 0.79 -6.59 10.96
N GLU A 20 1.19 -6.85 9.72
CA GLU A 20 2.10 -7.96 9.42
C GLU A 20 3.59 -7.57 9.53
N VAL A 21 3.93 -6.31 9.22
CA VAL A 21 5.35 -5.92 9.06
C VAL A 21 5.79 -4.64 9.80
N ASP A 22 4.90 -3.99 10.55
CA ASP A 22 5.17 -2.77 11.33
C ASP A 22 6.05 -1.74 10.58
N PRO A 23 5.54 -1.19 9.46
CA PRO A 23 6.35 -0.36 8.57
C PRO A 23 6.65 1.00 9.19
N LEU A 24 7.83 1.54 8.90
CA LEU A 24 8.17 2.92 9.23
C LEU A 24 7.31 3.90 8.42
N ARG A 25 7.06 3.59 7.14
CA ARG A 25 6.23 4.40 6.23
C ARG A 25 5.56 3.53 5.16
N ILE A 26 4.37 3.95 4.75
CA ILE A 26 3.67 3.44 3.56
C ILE A 26 3.41 4.63 2.64
N ILE A 27 3.83 4.53 1.39
CA ILE A 27 3.71 5.61 0.40
C ILE A 27 2.89 5.11 -0.78
N LEU A 28 1.79 5.79 -1.06
CA LEU A 28 1.00 5.57 -2.27
C LEU A 28 1.69 6.24 -3.46
N PHE A 29 1.91 5.48 -4.53
CA PHE A 29 2.41 6.01 -5.79
C PHE A 29 1.56 5.51 -6.96
N GLY A 30 2.05 5.68 -8.19
CA GLY A 30 1.37 5.19 -9.38
C GLY A 30 0.11 5.99 -9.71
N SER A 31 -0.84 5.32 -10.36
CA SER A 31 -1.96 6.01 -11.00
C SER A 31 -2.92 6.67 -10.01
N TRP A 32 -3.16 6.01 -8.87
CA TRP A 32 -4.01 6.54 -7.80
C TRP A 32 -3.41 7.79 -7.17
N ALA A 33 -2.08 7.88 -7.05
CA ALA A 33 -1.41 9.09 -6.57
C ALA A 33 -1.44 10.24 -7.59
N ARG A 34 -1.41 9.93 -8.90
CA ARG A 34 -1.43 10.93 -9.98
C ARG A 34 -2.84 11.42 -10.35
N GLY A 35 -3.88 10.71 -9.92
CA GLY A 35 -5.27 11.02 -10.25
C GLY A 35 -5.70 10.58 -11.65
N ASP A 36 -4.90 9.74 -12.32
CA ASP A 36 -5.21 9.12 -13.62
C ASP A 36 -5.71 7.66 -13.46
N ALA A 37 -5.88 7.18 -12.23
CA ALA A 37 -6.41 5.84 -11.94
C ALA A 37 -7.86 5.66 -12.42
N ARG A 38 -8.12 4.47 -12.95
CA ARG A 38 -9.45 3.95 -13.23
C ARG A 38 -9.93 3.07 -12.06
N PRO A 39 -11.23 2.78 -11.94
CA PRO A 39 -11.76 1.93 -10.88
C PRO A 39 -11.16 0.51 -10.81
N ASP A 40 -10.63 0.01 -11.93
CA ASP A 40 -9.97 -1.29 -12.08
C ASP A 40 -8.44 -1.23 -11.94
N SER A 41 -7.88 -0.05 -11.64
CA SER A 41 -6.43 0.12 -11.55
C SER A 41 -5.87 -0.47 -10.26
N ASP A 42 -4.74 -1.17 -10.39
CA ASP A 42 -3.97 -1.70 -9.27
C ASP A 42 -3.51 -0.62 -8.30
N LEU A 43 -3.23 -1.02 -7.06
CA LEU A 43 -2.73 -0.16 -6.00
C LEU A 43 -1.22 -0.30 -5.84
N ASP A 44 -0.48 0.75 -6.19
CA ASP A 44 0.97 0.78 -6.08
C ASP A 44 1.42 1.38 -4.74
N LEU A 45 2.01 0.55 -3.86
CA LEU A 45 2.49 0.96 -2.54
C LEU A 45 3.98 0.69 -2.36
N LEU A 46 4.71 1.69 -1.87
CA LEU A 46 6.09 1.55 -1.41
C LEU A 46 6.07 1.47 0.12
N VAL A 47 6.50 0.33 0.66
CA VAL A 47 6.54 0.07 2.10
C VAL A 47 7.99 0.15 2.57
N VAL A 48 8.26 1.06 3.51
CA VAL A 48 9.57 1.23 4.13
C VAL A 48 9.57 0.51 5.46
N LEU A 49 10.40 -0.52 5.59
CA LEU A 49 10.55 -1.32 6.79
C LEU A 49 11.80 -0.86 7.58
N PRO A 50 11.86 -1.13 8.90
CA PRO A 50 13.13 -1.09 9.61
C PRO A 50 14.09 -2.13 9.01
N GLU A 51 15.38 -2.03 9.34
CA GLU A 51 16.35 -3.03 8.91
C GLU A 51 15.94 -4.41 9.43
N LEU A 52 15.65 -5.33 8.50
CA LEU A 52 15.24 -6.69 8.82
C LEU A 52 16.47 -7.60 8.81
N GLU A 53 16.63 -8.40 9.86
CA GLU A 53 17.69 -9.43 9.94
C GLU A 53 17.52 -10.51 8.85
N ASP A 54 16.28 -10.83 8.47
CA ASP A 54 15.93 -11.73 7.38
C ASP A 54 15.09 -11.03 6.29
N LYS A 55 15.69 -10.82 5.12
CA LYS A 55 15.06 -10.15 3.97
C LYS A 55 13.92 -10.95 3.35
N ARG A 56 13.84 -12.28 3.57
CA ARG A 56 12.75 -13.11 3.03
C ARG A 56 11.47 -13.02 3.85
N ALA A 57 11.56 -12.60 5.11
CA ALA A 57 10.39 -12.35 5.96
C ALA A 57 9.51 -11.19 5.46
N ALA A 58 10.02 -10.33 4.57
CA ALA A 58 9.29 -9.18 4.03
C ALA A 58 8.26 -9.54 2.94
N THR A 59 8.11 -10.81 2.56
CA THR A 59 7.12 -11.21 1.56
C THR A 59 5.73 -11.26 2.19
N ILE A 60 4.91 -10.23 1.95
CA ILE A 60 3.53 -10.18 2.43
C ILE A 60 2.61 -10.78 1.37
N ASN A 61 1.90 -11.85 1.72
CA ASN A 61 0.86 -12.41 0.85
C ASN A 61 -0.46 -11.67 1.10
N LEU A 62 -0.81 -10.77 0.19
CA LEU A 62 -2.08 -10.06 0.20
C LEU A 62 -3.14 -10.93 -0.50
N LYS A 63 -4.08 -11.48 0.26
CA LYS A 63 -5.23 -12.24 -0.25
C LYS A 63 -6.49 -11.38 -0.41
#